data_AF-A0A9E3Q325-F1
#
_entry.id   AF-A0A9E3Q325-F1
#
_cell.length_a   1.000
_cell.length_b   1.000
_cell.length_c   1.000
_cell.angle_alpha   90.00
_cell.angle_beta   90.00
_cell.angle_gamma   90.00
#
_symmetry.space_group_name_H-M   'P 1'
#
loop_
_entity.id
_entity.type
_entity.pdbx_description
1 polymer ?
#
loop_
_entity_poly.entity_id
_entity_poly.type
_entity_poly.pdbx_seq_one_letter_code
_entity_poly.pdbx_strand_id
1 'polypeptide(L)'
;MADTFEEFVTDPRGGGGPADPGAMPACDGGAWPAADTSDADGRQQIEFLAAYYRLNRLHRALEECRAGAAGPGAEAVLVAALHRAIEFRDRLEDRCAPVGFDAEPVMRGNQAVDLVFRYARKRVVENHRRHSEQEACVKVALPDAGLLAKVASIPGIPREEILADLNRMGCATTGAGSGPRPGGGGG
;
A
#
# COMPACT_ATOMS: atom_id res chain seq x y z
N MET A 1 1.59 7.85 -11.59
CA MET A 1 0.59 6.82 -11.92
C MET A 1 -0.02 6.49 -10.58
N ALA A 2 -1.34 6.59 -10.46
CA ALA A 2 -2.00 6.12 -9.25
C ALA A 2 -1.71 4.62 -9.11
N ASP A 3 -1.33 4.17 -7.91
CA ASP A 3 -1.25 2.74 -7.62
C ASP A 3 -2.57 2.10 -8.06
N THR A 4 -2.47 1.11 -8.94
CA THR A 4 -3.64 0.35 -9.37
C THR A 4 -3.97 -0.70 -8.30
N PHE A 5 -5.23 -1.14 -8.24
CA PHE A 5 -5.62 -2.21 -7.32
C PHE A 5 -4.73 -3.46 -7.54
N GLU A 6 -4.44 -3.76 -8.81
CA GLU A 6 -3.63 -4.89 -9.26
C GLU A 6 -2.20 -4.81 -8.72
N GLU A 7 -1.58 -3.63 -8.74
CA GLU A 7 -0.24 -3.42 -8.18
C GLU A 7 -0.23 -3.61 -6.66
N PHE A 8 -1.33 -3.28 -5.97
CA PHE A 8 -1.44 -3.42 -4.53
C PHE A 8 -1.50 -4.89 -4.08
N VAL A 9 -2.14 -5.75 -4.87
CA VAL A 9 -2.30 -7.18 -4.58
C VAL A 9 -1.27 -8.08 -5.30
N THR A 10 -0.31 -7.48 -6.00
CA THR A 10 0.75 -8.22 -6.70
C THR A 10 1.71 -8.84 -5.68
N ASP A 11 2.08 -10.11 -5.90
CA ASP A 11 3.03 -10.83 -5.06
C ASP A 11 4.38 -10.08 -4.97
N PRO A 12 4.80 -9.63 -3.78
CA PRO A 12 6.06 -8.90 -3.61
C PRO A 12 7.30 -9.74 -3.94
N ARG A 13 7.17 -11.08 -4.03
CA ARG A 13 8.26 -11.99 -4.40
C ARG A 13 8.54 -12.00 -5.90
N GLY A 14 7.60 -11.55 -6.75
CA GLY A 14 7.72 -11.59 -8.20
C GLY A 14 8.50 -10.41 -8.81
N GLY A 15 8.71 -9.32 -8.06
CA GLY A 15 9.23 -8.04 -8.58
C GLY A 15 10.75 -7.94 -8.79
N GLY A 16 11.51 -9.03 -8.68
CA GLY A 16 12.96 -9.06 -8.89
C GLY A 16 13.82 -8.39 -7.80
N GLY A 17 13.22 -7.69 -6.85
CA GLY A 17 13.88 -7.19 -5.64
C GLY A 17 13.71 -8.14 -4.45
N PRO A 18 14.60 -8.08 -3.44
CA PRO A 18 14.41 -8.85 -2.22
C PRO A 18 13.19 -8.32 -1.45
N ALA A 19 12.23 -9.19 -1.16
CA ALA A 19 11.14 -8.86 -0.24
C ALA A 19 11.70 -8.63 1.17
N ASP A 20 11.15 -7.65 1.91
CA ASP A 20 11.51 -7.42 3.32
C ASP A 20 10.89 -8.53 4.18
N PRO A 21 11.67 -9.50 4.69
CA PRO A 21 11.10 -10.63 5.41
C PRO A 21 10.42 -10.20 6.72
N GLY A 22 10.83 -9.06 7.29
CA GLY A 22 10.24 -8.54 8.52
C GLY A 22 8.83 -7.95 8.33
N ALA A 23 8.44 -7.66 7.09
CA ALA A 23 7.11 -7.15 6.77
C ALA A 23 6.17 -8.24 6.24
N MET A 24 6.67 -9.46 5.95
CA MET A 24 5.87 -10.55 5.43
C MET A 24 5.08 -11.25 6.56
N PRO A 25 3.74 -11.17 6.59
CA PRO A 25 2.95 -12.00 7.50
C PRO A 25 3.11 -13.48 7.16
N ALA A 26 2.94 -14.38 8.12
CA ALA A 26 2.74 -15.80 7.85
C ALA A 26 1.36 -16.06 7.20
N CYS A 27 1.18 -17.28 6.67
CA CYS A 27 -0.07 -17.76 6.11
C CYS A 27 -0.54 -18.99 6.90
N ASP A 28 -1.58 -18.83 7.73
CA ASP A 28 -2.06 -19.88 8.64
C ASP A 28 -0.95 -20.46 9.53
N GLY A 29 -0.05 -19.60 10.02
CA GLY A 29 1.14 -19.98 10.79
C GLY A 29 2.26 -20.64 9.96
N GLY A 30 2.09 -20.75 8.65
CA GLY A 30 3.01 -21.37 7.70
C GLY A 30 3.62 -20.40 6.70
N ALA A 31 4.26 -20.99 5.68
CA ALA A 31 4.82 -20.25 4.56
C ALA A 31 3.74 -19.77 3.58
N TRP A 32 4.04 -18.71 2.83
CA TRP A 32 3.17 -18.26 1.74
C TRP A 32 2.99 -19.37 0.70
N PRO A 33 1.83 -19.40 0.01
CA PRO A 33 1.63 -20.26 -1.15
C PRO A 33 2.71 -20.02 -2.23
N ALA A 34 2.94 -20.99 -3.11
CA ALA A 34 3.87 -20.84 -4.23
C ALA A 34 3.44 -19.66 -5.12
N ALA A 35 4.40 -18.81 -5.52
CA ALA A 35 4.11 -17.58 -6.27
C ALA A 35 3.44 -17.85 -7.64
N ASP A 36 3.69 -19.02 -8.22
CA ASP A 36 3.15 -19.50 -9.49
C ASP A 36 1.92 -20.42 -9.32
N THR A 37 1.31 -20.45 -8.14
CA THR A 37 0.15 -21.29 -7.90
C THR A 37 -1.00 -20.95 -8.85
N SER A 38 -1.56 -21.98 -9.48
CA SER A 38 -2.76 -21.87 -10.34
C SER A 38 -4.06 -22.05 -9.54
N ASP A 39 -3.94 -22.51 -8.29
CA ASP A 39 -5.06 -22.70 -7.38
C ASP A 39 -5.74 -21.37 -7.07
N ALA A 40 -7.08 -21.36 -7.06
CA ALA A 40 -7.85 -20.14 -6.85
C ALA A 40 -7.67 -19.61 -5.42
N ASP A 41 -7.77 -20.52 -4.46
CA ASP A 41 -7.60 -20.29 -3.03
C ASP A 41 -6.19 -19.76 -2.73
N GLY A 42 -5.16 -20.44 -3.24
CA GLY A 42 -3.78 -19.99 -3.12
C GLY A 42 -3.52 -18.60 -3.72
N ARG A 43 -4.16 -18.25 -4.84
CA ARG A 43 -4.05 -16.91 -5.42
C ARG A 43 -4.72 -15.85 -4.56
N GLN A 44 -5.91 -16.12 -4.02
CA GLN A 44 -6.58 -15.20 -3.10
C GLN A 44 -5.76 -14.98 -1.83
N GLN A 45 -5.19 -16.05 -1.25
CA GLN A 45 -4.27 -15.95 -0.13
C GLN A 45 -3.09 -15.02 -0.44
N ILE A 46 -2.46 -15.17 -1.61
CA ILE A 46 -1.35 -14.29 -2.04
C ILE A 46 -1.79 -12.83 -2.12
N GLU A 47 -2.98 -12.53 -2.67
CA GLU A 47 -3.49 -11.15 -2.77
C GLU A 47 -3.64 -10.50 -1.39
N PHE A 48 -4.20 -11.23 -0.41
CA PHE A 48 -4.32 -10.74 0.97
C PHE A 48 -2.96 -10.58 1.65
N LEU A 49 -2.09 -11.57 1.51
CA LEU A 49 -0.74 -11.53 2.07
C LEU A 49 0.06 -10.33 1.49
N ALA A 50 -0.09 -10.05 0.19
CA ALA A 50 0.52 -8.90 -0.47
C ALA A 50 -0.03 -7.56 0.07
N ALA A 51 -1.36 -7.45 0.24
CA ALA A 51 -2.00 -6.29 0.83
C ALA A 51 -1.47 -5.99 2.25
N TYR A 52 -1.40 -7.01 3.12
CA TYR A 52 -0.89 -6.85 4.48
C TYR A 52 0.62 -6.63 4.54
N TYR A 53 1.41 -7.22 3.64
CA TYR A 53 2.82 -6.88 3.48
C TYR A 53 3.02 -5.39 3.19
N ARG A 54 2.22 -4.83 2.28
CA ARG A 54 2.30 -3.40 1.94
C ARG A 54 1.88 -2.52 3.10
N LEU A 55 0.84 -2.90 3.86
CA LEU A 55 0.44 -2.22 5.10
C LEU A 55 1.57 -2.24 6.14
N ASN A 56 2.19 -3.41 6.38
CA ASN A 56 3.30 -3.55 7.32
C ASN A 56 4.49 -2.64 6.95
N ARG A 57 4.85 -2.59 5.66
CA ARG A 57 5.91 -1.69 5.18
C ARG A 57 5.58 -0.22 5.41
N LEU A 58 4.35 0.20 5.11
CA LEU A 58 3.91 1.58 5.32
C LEU A 58 3.88 1.96 6.80
N HIS A 59 3.43 1.05 7.67
CA HIS A 59 3.50 1.24 9.13
C HIS A 59 4.93 1.42 9.62
N ARG A 60 5.84 0.52 9.20
CA ARG A 60 7.25 0.61 9.57
C ARG A 60 7.88 1.92 9.09
N ALA A 61 7.64 2.31 7.84
CA ALA A 61 8.14 3.57 7.30
C ALA A 61 7.59 4.78 8.07
N LEU A 62 6.33 4.73 8.50
CA LEU A 62 5.72 5.78 9.32
C LEU A 62 6.33 5.85 10.73
N GLU A 63 6.63 4.71 11.34
CA GLU A 63 7.32 4.65 12.64
C GLU A 63 8.74 5.21 12.55
N GLU A 64 9.50 4.82 11.52
CA GLU A 64 10.84 5.35 11.24
C GLU A 64 10.81 6.87 10.98
N CYS A 65 9.80 7.34 10.22
CA CYS A 65 9.55 8.76 9.99
C CYS A 65 9.33 9.51 11.30
N ARG A 66 8.49 8.98 12.20
CA ARG A 66 8.18 9.57 13.52
C ARG A 66 9.34 9.54 14.49
N ALA A 67 10.24 8.56 14.36
CA ALA A 67 11.46 8.48 15.15
C ALA A 67 12.51 9.56 14.78
N GLY A 68 12.20 10.44 13.82
CA GLY A 68 13.01 11.60 13.47
C GLY A 68 13.89 11.41 12.23
N ALA A 69 13.68 10.34 11.46
CA ALA A 69 14.48 10.06 10.26
C ALA A 69 14.00 10.82 9.00
N ALA A 70 12.88 11.53 9.05
CA ALA A 70 12.25 12.11 7.87
C ALA A 70 11.98 13.61 7.98
N GLY A 71 11.98 14.30 6.83
CA GLY A 71 11.71 15.73 6.75
C GLY A 71 10.22 16.09 6.85
N PRO A 72 9.92 17.39 6.95
CA PRO A 72 8.56 17.89 7.11
C PRO A 72 7.68 17.50 5.92
N GLY A 73 6.54 16.84 6.20
CA GLY A 73 5.56 16.40 5.20
C GLY A 73 5.65 14.93 4.79
N ALA A 74 6.75 14.23 5.11
CA ALA A 74 6.87 12.79 4.84
C ALA A 74 5.81 11.96 5.59
N GLU A 75 5.54 12.31 6.85
CA GLU A 75 4.48 11.67 7.64
C GLU A 75 3.10 11.79 6.98
N ALA A 76 2.74 12.99 6.49
CA ALA A 76 1.44 13.19 5.84
C ALA A 76 1.28 12.35 4.57
N VAL A 77 2.36 12.17 3.81
CA VAL A 77 2.38 11.30 2.61
C VAL A 77 2.21 9.84 3.02
N LEU A 78 2.94 9.38 4.04
CA LEU A 78 2.85 8.00 4.54
C LEU A 78 1.47 7.68 5.11
N VAL A 79 0.87 8.61 5.85
CA VAL A 79 -0.51 8.46 6.37
C VAL A 79 -1.52 8.38 5.22
N ALA A 80 -1.39 9.22 4.20
CA ALA A 80 -2.26 9.15 3.02
C ALA A 80 -2.10 7.83 2.25
N ALA A 81 -0.86 7.33 2.12
CA ALA A 81 -0.59 6.03 1.51
C ALA A 81 -1.19 4.87 2.33
N LEU A 82 -1.11 4.94 3.66
CA LEU A 82 -1.69 3.96 4.57
C LEU A 82 -3.22 3.90 4.42
N HIS A 83 -3.89 5.06 4.36
CA HIS A 83 -5.34 5.09 4.15
C HIS A 83 -5.74 4.43 2.83
N ARG A 84 -5.03 4.72 1.73
CA ARG A 84 -5.29 4.06 0.44
C ARG A 84 -5.06 2.55 0.51
N ALA A 85 -4.01 2.11 1.20
CA ALA A 85 -3.72 0.69 1.40
C ALA A 85 -4.85 -0.02 2.16
N ILE A 86 -5.43 0.64 3.17
CA ILE A 86 -6.59 0.13 3.91
C ILE A 86 -7.81 0.04 2.97
N GLU A 87 -8.11 1.10 2.20
CA GLU A 87 -9.20 1.08 1.23
C GLU A 87 -9.06 -0.05 0.20
N PHE A 88 -7.85 -0.32 -0.27
CA PHE A 88 -7.59 -1.43 -1.20
C PHE A 88 -7.80 -2.80 -0.54
N ARG A 89 -7.37 -2.96 0.70
CA ARG A 89 -7.62 -4.17 1.50
C ARG A 89 -9.12 -4.40 1.70
N ASP A 90 -9.87 -3.36 2.04
CA ASP A 90 -11.33 -3.47 2.24
C ASP A 90 -12.04 -3.87 0.93
N ARG A 91 -11.63 -3.30 -0.22
CA ARG A 91 -12.13 -3.72 -1.53
C ARG A 91 -11.81 -5.17 -1.88
N LEU A 92 -10.66 -5.67 -1.43
CA LEU A 92 -10.29 -7.07 -1.60
C LEU A 92 -11.20 -7.98 -0.75
N GLU A 93 -11.51 -7.59 0.49
CA GLU A 93 -12.49 -8.28 1.34
C GLU A 93 -13.89 -8.32 0.71
N ASP A 94 -14.39 -7.17 0.24
CA ASP A 94 -15.69 -7.07 -0.44
C ASP A 94 -15.78 -7.97 -1.67
N ARG A 95 -14.67 -8.11 -2.43
CA ARG A 95 -14.59 -8.97 -3.60
C ARG A 95 -14.64 -10.46 -3.23
N CYS A 96 -14.09 -10.83 -2.09
CA CYS A 96 -14.00 -12.21 -1.61
C CYS A 96 -15.20 -12.64 -0.75
N ALA A 97 -15.95 -11.70 -0.17
CA ALA A 97 -17.13 -11.98 0.65
C ALA A 97 -18.19 -12.86 -0.04
N PRO A 98 -18.53 -12.70 -1.34
CA PRO A 98 -19.53 -13.54 -2.02
C PRO A 98 -19.16 -15.02 -2.13
N VAL A 99 -17.87 -15.35 -2.12
CA VAL A 99 -17.39 -16.74 -2.14
C VAL A 99 -17.18 -17.29 -0.73
N GLY A 100 -17.41 -16.46 0.29
CA GLY A 100 -17.23 -16.83 1.69
C GLY A 100 -15.77 -16.98 2.07
N PHE A 101 -14.86 -16.25 1.42
CA PHE A 101 -13.44 -16.24 1.76
C PHE A 101 -13.13 -15.01 2.62
N ASP A 102 -12.58 -15.23 3.81
CA ASP A 102 -12.18 -14.20 4.76
C ASP A 102 -10.75 -14.43 5.26
N ALA A 103 -10.05 -13.33 5.55
CA ALA A 103 -8.70 -13.33 6.10
C ALA A 103 -8.69 -12.54 7.41
N GLU A 104 -8.39 -13.21 8.52
CA GLU A 104 -8.30 -12.58 9.84
C GLU A 104 -6.83 -12.32 10.19
N PRO A 105 -6.40 -11.06 10.37
CA PRO A 105 -5.02 -10.75 10.70
C PRO A 105 -4.73 -11.00 12.19
N VAL A 106 -3.64 -11.71 12.47
CA VAL A 106 -3.06 -11.79 13.81
C VAL A 106 -2.09 -10.62 13.97
N MET A 107 -2.42 -9.70 14.87
CA MET A 107 -1.68 -8.46 15.06
C MET A 107 -0.64 -8.57 16.18
N ARG A 108 0.53 -7.96 15.97
CA ARG A 108 1.52 -7.64 17.01
C ARG A 108 1.82 -6.14 16.95
N GLY A 109 1.19 -5.38 17.84
CA GLY A 109 1.18 -3.92 17.74
C GLY A 109 0.45 -3.50 16.46
N ASN A 110 1.11 -2.72 15.61
CA ASN A 110 0.56 -2.22 14.34
C ASN A 110 0.89 -3.11 13.13
N GLN A 111 1.52 -4.27 13.34
CA GLN A 111 1.93 -5.16 12.27
C GLN A 111 1.11 -6.45 12.27
N ALA A 112 0.65 -6.86 11.09
CA ALA A 112 0.08 -8.18 10.89
C ALA A 112 1.24 -9.18 10.77
N VAL A 113 1.32 -10.13 11.71
CA VAL A 113 2.39 -11.14 11.74
C VAL A 113 1.97 -12.48 11.12
N ASP A 114 0.67 -12.71 11.00
CA ASP A 114 0.07 -13.90 10.38
C ASP A 114 -1.31 -13.54 9.86
N LEU A 115 -1.76 -14.21 8.80
CA LEU A 115 -3.13 -14.15 8.32
C LEU A 115 -3.76 -15.53 8.43
N VAL A 116 -4.86 -15.62 9.16
CA VAL A 116 -5.66 -16.84 9.30
C VAL A 116 -6.78 -16.80 8.28
N PHE A 117 -6.75 -17.72 7.33
CA PHE A 117 -7.73 -17.78 6.24
C PHE A 117 -8.87 -18.72 6.58
N ARG A 118 -10.08 -18.30 6.24
CA ARG A 118 -11.29 -19.08 6.46
C ARG A 118 -12.13 -19.11 5.19
N TYR A 119 -12.79 -20.25 5.06
CA TYR A 119 -13.79 -20.49 4.03
C TYR A 119 -15.09 -20.78 4.76
N ALA A 120 -16.02 -19.84 4.70
CA ALA A 120 -17.41 -20.12 5.02
C ALA A 120 -17.86 -21.22 4.05
N ARG A 121 -17.95 -22.46 4.54
CA ARG A 121 -18.66 -23.53 3.82
C ARG A 121 -19.98 -22.93 3.41
N LYS A 122 -20.26 -22.82 2.10
CA LYS A 122 -21.51 -22.28 1.56
C LYS A 122 -22.67 -22.72 2.43
N ARG A 123 -23.07 -21.88 3.39
CA ARG A 123 -24.39 -22.02 3.99
C ARG A 123 -25.27 -21.65 2.82
N VAL A 124 -26.00 -22.63 2.30
CA VAL A 124 -27.13 -22.40 1.42
C VAL A 124 -27.87 -21.22 2.04
N VAL A 125 -27.80 -20.07 1.38
CA VAL A 125 -28.22 -18.78 1.96
C VAL A 125 -29.73 -18.80 2.05
N GLU A 126 -30.28 -19.20 3.20
CA GLU A 126 -31.60 -18.75 3.63
C GLU A 126 -31.46 -17.32 4.14
N ASN A 127 -31.62 -16.39 3.20
CA ASN A 127 -32.12 -15.01 3.38
C ASN A 127 -31.98 -14.42 4.79
N HIS A 128 -30.85 -13.81 5.13
CA HIS A 128 -30.81 -12.81 6.20
C HIS A 128 -29.98 -11.60 5.78
N ARG A 129 -30.64 -10.74 5.01
CA ARG A 129 -30.30 -9.33 4.86
C ARG A 129 -30.39 -8.69 6.24
N ARG A 130 -29.25 -8.50 6.91
CA ARG A 130 -29.13 -7.56 8.03
C ARG A 130 -28.14 -6.47 7.65
N HIS A 131 -28.72 -5.30 7.45
CA HIS A 131 -28.06 -4.01 7.45
C HIS A 131 -27.26 -3.84 8.74
N SER A 132 -26.01 -3.40 8.64
CA SER A 132 -25.39 -2.53 9.63
C SER A 132 -24.41 -1.61 8.89
N GLU A 133 -24.96 -0.49 8.43
CA GLU A 133 -24.21 0.70 8.07
C GLU A 133 -23.59 1.28 9.34
N GLN A 134 -22.27 1.45 9.36
CA GLN A 134 -21.58 2.45 10.18
C GLN A 134 -20.32 2.91 9.44
N GLU A 135 -20.53 3.66 8.36
CA GLU A 135 -19.46 4.43 7.72
C GLU A 135 -19.15 5.67 8.58
N ALA A 136 -18.03 5.65 9.30
CA ALA A 136 -17.38 6.88 9.74
C ALA A 136 -16.36 7.29 8.67
N CYS A 137 -16.81 7.99 7.63
CA CYS A 137 -15.94 8.58 6.62
C CYS A 137 -15.16 9.76 7.24
N VAL A 138 -13.92 9.52 7.66
CA VAL A 138 -12.98 10.61 8.02
C VAL A 138 -12.44 11.21 6.74
N LYS A 139 -12.98 12.37 6.33
CA LYS A 139 -12.45 13.15 5.20
C LYS A 139 -11.12 13.79 5.58
N VAL A 140 -10.01 13.11 5.29
CA VAL A 140 -8.68 13.74 5.32
C VAL A 140 -8.41 14.33 3.93
N ALA A 141 -8.19 15.64 3.87
CA ALA A 141 -7.82 16.29 2.63
C ALA A 141 -6.48 15.73 2.12
N LEU A 142 -6.46 15.25 0.88
CA LEU A 142 -5.22 14.83 0.21
C LEU A 142 -4.25 16.03 0.15
N PRO A 143 -2.94 15.82 0.37
CA PRO A 143 -1.97 16.91 0.29
C PRO A 143 -1.89 17.43 -1.14
N ASP A 144 -1.81 18.76 -1.24
CA ASP A 144 -1.72 19.50 -2.50
C ASP A 144 -0.46 19.10 -3.28
N ALA A 145 -0.51 19.15 -4.62
CA ALA A 145 0.58 18.68 -5.50
C ALA A 145 1.94 19.36 -5.23
N GLY A 146 1.94 20.52 -4.57
CA GLY A 146 3.14 21.24 -4.14
C GLY A 146 3.92 20.58 -2.99
N LEU A 147 3.31 19.66 -2.22
CA LEU A 147 4.01 18.98 -1.11
C LEU A 147 5.02 17.94 -1.63
N LEU A 148 4.69 17.26 -2.74
CA LEU A 148 5.58 16.29 -3.41
C LEU A 148 6.89 16.94 -3.91
N ALA A 149 6.84 18.21 -4.34
CA ALA A 149 8.03 18.94 -4.78
C ALA A 149 8.97 19.34 -3.62
N LYS A 150 8.44 19.51 -2.39
CA LYS A 150 9.24 19.87 -1.21
C LYS A 150 9.98 18.67 -0.61
N VAL A 151 9.41 17.48 -0.72
CA VAL A 151 10.04 16.23 -0.25
C VAL A 151 11.35 15.92 -1.00
N ALA A 152 11.47 16.33 -2.27
CA ALA A 152 12.66 16.14 -3.09
C ALA A 152 13.87 17.03 -2.71
N SER A 153 13.71 17.94 -1.74
CA SER A 153 14.72 18.96 -1.37
C SER A 153 15.36 18.74 0.02
N ILE A 154 15.14 17.59 0.66
CA ILE A 154 15.62 17.31 2.02
C ILE A 154 17.05 16.74 1.98
N PRO A 155 18.05 17.38 2.61
CA PRO A 155 19.42 16.87 2.66
C PRO A 155 19.54 15.66 3.59
N GLY A 156 20.24 14.61 3.14
CA GLY A 156 20.62 13.45 3.98
C GLY A 156 19.88 12.14 3.70
N ILE A 157 18.86 12.13 2.84
CA ILE A 157 18.23 10.89 2.38
C ILE A 157 18.71 10.62 0.95
N PRO A 158 19.23 9.42 0.62
CA PRO A 158 19.71 9.12 -0.73
C PRO A 158 18.57 9.32 -1.71
N ARG A 159 18.66 10.43 -2.45
CA ARG A 159 17.68 10.92 -3.41
C ARG A 159 17.24 9.81 -4.38
N GLU A 160 18.13 8.87 -4.66
CA GLU A 160 17.98 7.81 -5.64
C GLU A 160 17.05 6.68 -5.18
N GLU A 161 17.01 6.35 -3.88
CA GLU A 161 16.09 5.33 -3.34
C GLU A 161 14.66 5.87 -3.19
N ILE A 162 14.52 7.09 -2.67
CA ILE A 162 13.19 7.75 -2.60
C ILE A 162 12.67 8.04 -4.00
N LEU A 163 13.52 8.51 -4.93
CA LEU A 163 13.09 8.70 -6.32
C LEU A 163 12.84 7.37 -7.03
N ALA A 164 13.55 6.29 -6.71
CA ALA A 164 13.26 4.97 -7.27
C ALA A 164 11.89 4.47 -6.80
N ASP A 165 11.57 4.61 -5.50
CA ASP A 165 10.27 4.24 -4.95
C ASP A 165 9.17 5.21 -5.41
N LEU A 166 9.41 6.52 -5.50
CA LEU A 166 8.46 7.51 -6.05
C LEU A 166 8.25 7.38 -7.58
N ASN A 167 9.28 7.02 -8.34
CA ASN A 167 9.17 6.71 -9.77
C ASN A 167 8.47 5.36 -9.98
N ARG A 168 8.67 4.37 -9.09
CA ARG A 168 7.87 3.13 -9.06
C ARG A 168 6.40 3.43 -8.74
N MET A 169 6.14 4.35 -7.81
CA MET A 169 4.82 4.95 -7.52
C MET A 169 4.34 5.95 -8.61
N GLY A 170 5.01 6.00 -9.76
CA GLY A 170 4.66 6.80 -10.94
C GLY A 170 4.56 8.31 -10.73
N CYS A 171 5.16 8.88 -9.69
CA CYS A 171 5.23 10.33 -9.48
C CYS A 171 6.32 10.95 -10.35
N ALA A 172 6.20 10.84 -11.68
CA ALA A 172 7.06 11.57 -12.61
C ALA A 172 6.54 13.01 -12.78
N THR A 173 7.40 13.97 -12.46
CA THR A 173 7.23 15.39 -12.77
C THR A 173 7.31 15.59 -14.29
N THR A 174 6.20 15.95 -14.93
CA THR A 174 6.26 16.55 -16.28
C THR A 174 7.03 17.85 -16.18
N GLY A 175 8.25 17.85 -16.73
CA GLY A 175 9.17 18.98 -16.70
C GLY A 175 8.57 20.23 -17.34
N ALA A 176 8.45 21.29 -16.55
CA ALA A 176 8.37 22.64 -17.07
C ALA A 176 9.78 23.00 -17.58
N GLY A 177 9.95 22.98 -18.90
CA GLY A 177 11.13 23.52 -19.56
C GLY A 177 11.20 25.03 -19.33
N SER A 178 12.10 25.45 -18.44
CA SER A 178 12.58 26.84 -18.40
C SER A 178 13.70 26.99 -19.42
N GLY A 179 13.35 27.42 -20.64
CA GLY A 179 14.33 27.87 -21.61
C GLY A 179 15.01 29.17 -21.14
N PRO A 180 16.32 29.34 -21.38
CA PRO A 180 17.02 30.57 -21.03
C PRO A 180 16.53 31.73 -21.92
N ARG A 181 16.11 32.84 -21.31
CA ARG A 181 15.86 34.10 -22.00
C ARG A 181 17.21 34.70 -22.45
N PRO A 182 17.44 34.95 -23.74
CA PRO A 182 18.59 35.74 -24.16
C PRO A 182 18.33 37.21 -23.82
N GLY A 183 19.30 37.80 -23.10
CA GLY A 183 19.38 39.24 -22.92
C GLY A 183 19.86 39.95 -24.19
N GLY A 184 19.47 41.22 -24.32
CA GLY A 184 19.92 42.14 -25.36
C GLY A 184 18.80 43.16 -25.62
N GLY A 185 19.03 44.46 -25.67
CA GLY A 185 20.22 45.29 -25.58
C GLY A 185 19.73 46.75 -25.56
N GLY A 186 20.55 47.64 -25.03
CA GLY A 186 20.23 49.05 -24.88
C GLY A 186 20.10 49.82 -26.19
N GLY A 187 19.49 50.99 -26.07
CA GLY A 187 19.51 52.13 -26.99
C GLY A 187 19.25 53.38 -26.18
#